data_AF-A0A5L4XKL0-F1
#
_entry.id   AF-A0A5L4XKL0-F1
#
_cell.length_a   1.000
_cell.length_b   1.000
_cell.length_c   1.000
_cell.angle_alpha   90.00
_cell.angle_beta   90.00
_cell.angle_gamma   90.00
#
_symmetry.space_group_name_H-M   'P 1'
#
loop_
_entity.id
_entity.type
_entity.pdbx_description
1 polymer ?
#
loop_
_entity_poly.entity_id
_entity_poly.type
_entity_poly.pdbx_seq_one_letter_code
_entity_poly.pdbx_strand_id
1 'polypeptide(L)'
;MTELKEFKDIDESIYENKKLDVEDCRNKSVRDVDKSCSNCSNVFRCDKIKEFVALQFEITTSKLKQCQQSNSLNSCMSCELFFKCENRKNYVNATYEKMNEGRGGEFDF
;
A
#
# COMPACT_ATOMS: atom_id res chain seq x y z
N MET A 1 -22.70 -7.86 -17.11
CA MET A 1 -22.81 -7.46 -15.70
C MET A 1 -21.86 -8.35 -14.93
N THR A 2 -20.60 -7.94 -14.79
CA THR A 2 -19.57 -8.73 -14.13
C THR A 2 -19.96 -8.88 -12.66
N GLU A 3 -20.09 -10.12 -12.20
CA GLU A 3 -20.59 -10.45 -10.86
C GLU A 3 -19.76 -9.78 -9.76
N LEU A 4 -20.45 -9.30 -8.73
CA LEU A 4 -19.95 -8.65 -7.50
C LEU A 4 -18.98 -9.51 -6.64
N LYS A 5 -18.45 -10.62 -7.17
CA LYS A 5 -17.79 -11.68 -6.38
C LYS A 5 -16.26 -11.66 -6.40
N GLU A 6 -15.60 -10.75 -7.12
CA GLU A 6 -14.15 -10.81 -7.32
C GLU A 6 -13.31 -9.81 -6.52
N PHE A 7 -13.90 -9.02 -5.63
CA PHE A 7 -13.13 -8.22 -4.69
C PHE A 7 -13.24 -8.86 -3.32
N LYS A 8 -12.34 -9.81 -3.05
CA LYS A 8 -12.18 -10.45 -1.74
C LYS A 8 -12.28 -9.38 -0.66
N ASP A 9 -13.11 -9.63 0.34
CA ASP A 9 -13.07 -8.93 1.61
C ASP A 9 -11.61 -8.94 2.09
N ILE A 10 -10.97 -7.79 2.00
CA ILE A 10 -9.63 -7.62 2.53
C ILE A 10 -9.77 -7.78 4.02
N ASP A 11 -9.09 -8.77 4.58
CA ASP A 11 -8.99 -8.92 6.01
C ASP A 11 -8.13 -7.77 6.57
N GLU A 12 -8.79 -6.66 6.93
CA GLU A 12 -8.15 -5.48 7.51
C GLU A 12 -7.41 -5.84 8.81
N SER A 13 -7.80 -6.92 9.50
CA SER A 13 -7.09 -7.38 10.70
C SER A 13 -5.69 -7.92 10.38
N ILE A 14 -5.52 -8.64 9.25
CA ILE A 14 -4.20 -9.13 8.82
C ILE A 14 -3.29 -7.96 8.45
N TYR A 15 -3.84 -6.95 7.77
CA TYR A 15 -3.09 -5.74 7.39
C TYR A 15 -2.61 -4.98 8.62
N GLU A 16 -3.51 -4.68 9.57
CA GLU A 16 -3.14 -3.95 10.79
C GLU A 16 -2.13 -4.74 11.63
N ASN A 17 -2.28 -6.06 11.74
CA ASN A 17 -1.29 -6.90 12.42
C ASN A 17 0.09 -6.81 11.76
N LYS A 18 0.19 -6.96 10.42
CA LYS A 18 1.47 -6.84 9.71
C LYS A 18 2.06 -5.42 9.79
N LYS A 19 1.23 -4.39 9.81
CA LYS A 19 1.64 -3.00 9.97
C LYS A 19 2.30 -2.78 11.33
N LEU A 20 1.63 -3.17 12.41
CA LEU A 20 2.16 -3.10 13.78
C LEU A 20 3.49 -3.86 13.88
N ASP A 21 3.54 -5.04 13.28
CA ASP A 21 4.74 -5.88 13.22
C ASP A 21 5.95 -5.23 12.54
N VAL A 22 5.71 -4.42 11.50
CA VAL A 22 6.74 -3.65 10.80
C VAL A 22 7.14 -2.44 11.64
N GLU A 23 6.17 -1.71 12.18
CA GLU A 23 6.40 -0.53 13.03
C GLU A 23 7.23 -0.88 14.27
N ASP A 24 6.89 -1.97 14.94
CA ASP A 24 7.63 -2.49 16.10
C ASP A 24 9.07 -2.86 15.73
N CYS A 25 9.24 -3.58 14.62
CA CYS A 25 10.56 -3.97 14.13
C CYS A 25 11.42 -2.74 13.83
N ARG A 26 10.82 -1.76 13.16
CA ARG A 26 11.41 -0.49 12.76
C ARG A 26 11.84 0.32 13.97
N ASN A 27 10.97 0.48 14.97
CA ASN A 27 11.26 1.23 16.20
C ASN A 27 12.44 0.63 16.98
N LYS A 28 12.55 -0.70 17.01
CA LYS A 28 13.60 -1.46 17.71
C LYS A 28 14.93 -1.51 16.94
N SER A 29 14.87 -1.66 15.62
CA SER A 29 16.04 -2.04 14.81
C SER A 29 16.69 -0.86 14.06
N VAL A 30 15.90 0.17 13.76
CA VAL A 30 16.35 1.33 12.99
C VAL A 30 16.81 2.43 13.95
N ARG A 31 18.02 2.98 13.74
CA ARG A 31 18.62 3.95 14.65
C ARG A 31 18.45 5.41 14.23
N ASP A 32 18.09 5.68 12.98
CA ASP A 32 17.79 7.04 12.56
C ASP A 32 16.55 7.59 13.26
N VAL A 33 16.47 8.91 13.28
CA VAL A 33 15.40 9.66 13.94
C VAL A 33 14.05 9.40 13.29
N ASP A 34 14.03 9.31 11.97
CA ASP A 34 12.80 9.11 11.18
C ASP A 34 12.28 7.68 11.28
N LYS A 35 13.11 6.77 11.82
CA LYS A 35 12.82 5.34 11.96
C LYS A 35 12.33 4.80 10.61
N SER A 36 13.04 5.05 9.51
CA SER A 36 12.60 4.55 8.20
C SER A 36 13.16 3.16 7.90
N CYS A 37 12.34 2.26 7.34
CA CYS A 37 12.84 0.97 6.84
C CYS A 37 13.88 1.13 5.73
N SER A 38 13.84 2.21 4.95
CA SER A 38 14.83 2.54 3.91
C SER A 38 16.24 2.70 4.48
N ASN A 39 16.35 3.14 5.73
CA ASN A 39 17.61 3.40 6.43
C ASN A 39 18.10 2.19 7.23
N CYS A 40 17.37 1.07 7.19
CA CYS A 40 17.77 -0.15 7.88
C CYS A 40 18.94 -0.85 7.16
N SER A 41 19.94 -1.31 7.90
CA SER A 41 21.07 -2.07 7.35
C SER A 41 20.67 -3.35 6.62
N ASN A 42 19.49 -3.89 6.95
CA ASN A 42 18.97 -5.13 6.38
C ASN A 42 17.90 -4.90 5.30
N VAL A 43 17.64 -3.66 4.88
CA VAL A 43 16.53 -3.30 3.98
C VAL A 43 16.52 -4.12 2.68
N PHE A 44 17.69 -4.41 2.11
CA PHE A 44 17.79 -5.19 0.87
C PHE A 44 17.39 -6.66 1.03
N ARG A 45 17.43 -7.20 2.24
CA ARG A 45 17.17 -8.62 2.56
C ARG A 45 15.98 -8.81 3.51
N CYS A 46 15.14 -7.79 3.65
CA CYS A 46 14.04 -7.80 4.61
C CYS A 46 12.77 -8.32 3.95
N ASP A 47 12.42 -9.58 4.22
CA ASP A 47 11.16 -10.16 3.74
C ASP A 47 9.95 -9.51 4.41
N LYS A 48 10.07 -9.08 5.67
CA LYS A 48 8.96 -8.47 6.42
C LYS A 48 8.40 -7.22 5.73
N ILE A 49 9.26 -6.30 5.27
CA ILE A 49 8.80 -5.08 4.59
C ILE A 49 8.30 -5.40 3.18
N LYS A 50 8.97 -6.32 2.48
CA LYS A 50 8.56 -6.79 1.15
C LYS A 50 7.16 -7.41 1.16
N GLU A 51 6.87 -8.26 2.14
CA GLU A 51 5.54 -8.83 2.33
C GLU A 51 4.50 -7.78 2.68
N PHE A 52 4.86 -6.82 3.54
CA PHE A 52 3.94 -5.76 3.95
C PHE A 52 3.50 -4.89 2.76
N VAL A 53 4.43 -4.42 1.93
CA VAL A 53 4.08 -3.58 0.77
C VAL A 53 3.36 -4.36 -0.33
N ALA A 54 3.61 -5.67 -0.45
CA ALA A 54 2.84 -6.54 -1.34
C ALA A 54 1.38 -6.62 -0.90
N LEU A 55 1.14 -6.84 0.40
CA LEU A 55 -0.22 -6.84 0.96
C LEU A 55 -0.88 -5.46 0.78
N GLN A 56 -0.19 -4.37 1.09
CA GLN A 56 -0.71 -3.01 0.92
C GLN A 56 -1.14 -2.73 -0.54
N PHE A 57 -0.35 -3.17 -1.52
CA PHE A 57 -0.68 -3.03 -2.93
C PHE A 57 -1.94 -3.80 -3.32
N GLU A 58 -2.10 -5.04 -2.87
CA GLU A 58 -3.31 -5.84 -3.13
C GLU A 58 -4.56 -5.15 -2.56
N ILE A 59 -4.44 -4.63 -1.33
CA ILE A 59 -5.52 -3.95 -0.61
C ILE A 59 -5.97 -2.68 -1.35
N THR A 60 -5.02 -1.80 -1.64
CA THR A 60 -5.30 -0.53 -2.32
C THR A 60 -5.80 -0.74 -3.75
N THR A 61 -5.31 -1.76 -4.45
CA THR A 61 -5.81 -2.15 -5.78
C THR A 61 -7.27 -2.59 -5.73
N SER A 62 -7.63 -3.42 -4.76
CA SER A 62 -9.01 -3.88 -4.59
C SER A 62 -9.95 -2.72 -4.23
N LYS A 63 -9.56 -1.87 -3.25
CA LYS A 63 -10.32 -0.65 -2.89
C LYS A 63 -10.50 0.30 -4.07
N LEU A 64 -9.46 0.49 -4.89
CA LEU A 64 -9.55 1.34 -6.09
C LEU A 64 -10.54 0.79 -7.11
N LYS A 65 -10.48 -0.52 -7.40
CA LYS A 65 -11.36 -1.17 -8.37
C LYS A 65 -12.81 -1.19 -7.88
N GLN A 66 -13.05 -1.46 -6.59
CA GLN A 66 -14.39 -1.32 -5.99
C GLN A 66 -14.92 0.12 -6.13
N CYS A 67 -14.07 1.12 -5.85
CA CYS A 67 -14.43 2.53 -6.00
C CYS A 67 -14.74 2.91 -7.46
N GLN A 68 -13.96 2.42 -8.42
CA GLN A 68 -14.21 2.62 -9.84
C GLN A 68 -15.56 2.03 -10.24
N GLN A 69 -15.84 0.78 -9.85
CA GLN A 69 -17.10 0.12 -10.16
C GLN A 69 -18.32 0.79 -9.52
N SER A 70 -18.24 1.19 -8.24
CA SER A 70 -19.35 1.87 -7.56
C SER A 70 -19.69 3.24 -8.17
N ASN A 71 -18.74 3.83 -8.89
CA ASN A 71 -18.92 5.07 -9.64
C ASN A 71 -19.12 4.86 -11.16
N SER A 72 -19.30 3.60 -11.60
CA SER A 72 -19.43 3.25 -13.03
C SER A 72 -18.26 3.73 -13.90
N LEU A 73 -17.05 3.77 -13.34
CA LEU A 73 -15.82 4.14 -14.00
C LEU A 73 -14.99 2.89 -14.34
N ASN A 74 -14.32 2.89 -15.49
CA ASN A 74 -13.34 1.86 -15.87
C ASN A 74 -11.89 2.28 -15.62
N SER A 75 -11.68 3.56 -15.29
CA SER A 75 -10.37 4.15 -14.99
C SER A 75 -10.58 5.41 -14.16
N CYS A 76 -9.60 5.75 -13.32
CA CYS A 76 -9.64 7.02 -12.60
C CYS A 76 -9.49 8.24 -13.51
N MET A 77 -8.96 8.09 -14.73
CA MET A 77 -8.75 9.23 -15.65
C MET A 77 -10.02 10.04 -15.94
N SER A 78 -11.18 9.39 -15.90
CA SER A 78 -12.50 10.01 -16.11
C SER A 78 -13.16 10.45 -14.79
N CYS A 79 -12.48 10.33 -13.65
CA CYS A 79 -13.00 10.70 -12.34
C CYS A 79 -12.81 12.20 -12.10
N GLU A 80 -13.87 12.91 -11.72
CA GLU A 80 -13.82 14.33 -11.37
C GLU A 80 -12.89 14.62 -10.17
N LEU A 81 -12.72 13.62 -9.30
CA LEU A 81 -11.84 13.70 -8.15
C LEU A 81 -10.41 13.23 -8.45
N PHE A 82 -10.00 13.02 -9.71
CA PHE A 82 -8.70 12.41 -10.07
C PHE A 82 -7.49 12.92 -9.25
N PHE A 83 -7.34 14.24 -9.11
CA PHE A 83 -6.23 14.85 -8.37
C PHE A 83 -6.40 14.82 -6.83
N LYS A 84 -7.63 14.64 -6.34
CA LYS A 84 -7.98 14.69 -4.90
C LYS A 84 -8.39 13.33 -4.32
N CYS A 85 -8.58 12.31 -5.14
CA CYS A 85 -9.08 10.99 -4.74
C CYS A 85 -8.03 10.25 -3.91
N GLU A 86 -8.35 9.99 -2.64
CA GLU A 86 -7.48 9.27 -1.71
C GLU A 86 -7.27 7.80 -2.13
N ASN A 87 -8.32 7.11 -2.59
CA ASN A 87 -8.19 5.74 -3.08
C ASN A 87 -7.15 5.64 -4.21
N ARG A 88 -7.15 6.62 -5.12
CA ARG A 88 -6.16 6.69 -6.21
C ARG A 88 -4.76 6.98 -5.65
N LYS A 89 -4.61 7.99 -4.79
CA LYS A 89 -3.31 8.36 -4.19
C LYS A 89 -2.71 7.17 -3.43
N ASN A 90 -3.50 6.49 -2.61
CA ASN A 90 -3.07 5.31 -1.85
C ASN A 90 -2.62 4.16 -2.76
N TYR A 91 -3.36 3.89 -3.84
CA TYR A 91 -2.95 2.90 -4.84
C TYR A 91 -1.64 3.27 -5.55
N VAL A 92 -1.46 4.53 -5.93
CA VAL A 92 -0.23 5.01 -6.58
C VAL A 92 0.96 4.82 -5.63
N ASN A 93 0.83 5.25 -4.38
CA ASN A 93 1.89 5.11 -3.37
C ASN A 93 2.24 3.64 -3.14
N ALA A 94 1.23 2.79 -2.92
CA ALA A 94 1.44 1.36 -2.74
C ALA A 94 2.06 0.66 -3.97
N THR A 95 1.81 1.17 -5.18
CA THR A 95 2.46 0.67 -6.40
C THR A 95 3.96 0.95 -6.36
N TYR A 96 4.37 2.18 -6.03
CA TYR A 96 5.78 2.54 -5.93
C TYR A 96 6.50 1.75 -4.83
N GLU A 97 5.88 1.65 -3.65
CA GLU A 97 6.42 0.85 -2.54
C GLU A 97 6.54 -0.64 -2.91
N LYS A 98 5.54 -1.22 -3.56
CA LYS A 98 5.64 -2.60 -4.02
C LYS A 98 6.73 -2.78 -5.09
N MET A 99 6.90 -1.82 -6.00
CA MET A 99 7.94 -1.86 -7.04
C MET A 99 9.35 -1.72 -6.48
N ASN A 100 9.52 -0.94 -5.42
CA ASN A 100 10.79 -0.80 -4.71
C ASN A 100 11.01 -1.90 -3.64
N GLU A 101 10.04 -2.82 -3.46
CA GLU A 101 10.01 -3.86 -2.41
C GLU A 101 10.02 -3.31 -0.97
N GLY A 102 9.44 -2.12 -0.77
CA GLY A 102 9.36 -1.41 0.51
C GLY A 102 10.69 -0.85 0.99
N ARG A 103 11.65 -0.70 0.07
CA ARG A 103 12.99 -0.17 0.36
C ARG A 103 13.04 1.35 0.33
N GLY A 104 11.93 1.99 0.01
CA GLY A 104 11.81 3.43 -0.10
C GLY A 104 12.32 3.97 -1.43
N GLY A 105 11.74 5.11 -1.77
CA GLY A 105 12.11 6.09 -2.78
C GLY A 105 11.34 7.35 -2.41
N GLU A 106 12.02 8.49 -2.31
CA GLU A 106 11.45 9.74 -1.83
C GLU A 106 10.21 10.15 -2.65
N PHE A 107 9.03 9.93 -2.07
CA PHE A 107 7.80 10.63 -2.40
C PHE A 107 7.04 10.85 -1.09
N ASP A 108 7.62 11.68 -0.22
CA ASP A 108 6.81 12.45 0.72
C ASP A 108 5.85 13.33 -0.11
N PHE A 109 4.58 13.35 0.28
CA PHE A 109 3.60 14.34 -0.22
C PHE A 109 3.06 15.15 0.95
#